data_AF-A0A842QWD9-F1
#
_entry.id   AF-A0A842QWD9-F1
#
_cell.length_a   1.000
_cell.length_b   1.000
_cell.length_c   1.000
_cell.angle_alpha   90.00
_cell.angle_beta   90.00
_cell.angle_gamma   90.00
#
_symmetry.space_group_name_H-M   'P 1'
#
loop_
_entity.id
_entity.type
_entity.pdbx_description
1 polymer ?
#
loop_
_entity_poly.entity_id
_entity_poly.type
_entity_poly.pdbx_seq_one_letter_code
_entity_poly.pdbx_strand_id
1 'polypeptide(L)'
;TNRPRHIYLGDIMIANFRATDALFTLTIAGAKRLNNLEGLTGYVVVIDDVLEFIEDGKNLFAKHVAEAGTGIRPGDEVIIRDTSGSVAALGKAQLTSKEMKRFKNGQAVDVRRGRKRHR
;
A
#
# COMPACT_ATOMS: atom_id res chain seq x y z
N THR A 1 6.74 14.29 -23.57
CA THR A 1 8.14 14.26 -23.08
C THR A 1 8.60 12.82 -23.02
N ASN A 2 9.86 12.52 -23.31
CA ASN A 2 10.41 11.15 -23.32
C ASN A 2 10.72 10.62 -21.89
N ARG A 3 9.83 10.92 -20.92
CA ARG A 3 10.01 10.57 -19.51
C ARG A 3 9.21 9.31 -19.18
N PRO A 4 9.77 8.36 -18.41
CA PRO A 4 9.02 7.20 -17.93
C PRO A 4 7.72 7.63 -17.24
N ARG A 5 6.63 6.90 -17.49
CA ARG A 5 5.30 7.19 -16.96
C ARG A 5 4.64 5.92 -16.46
N HIS A 6 4.41 4.98 -17.36
CA HIS A 6 3.73 3.73 -17.09
C HIS A 6 4.72 2.57 -17.27
N ILE A 7 4.76 1.68 -16.29
CA ILE A 7 5.58 0.46 -16.34
C ILE A 7 4.63 -0.71 -16.54
N TYR A 8 4.90 -1.47 -17.60
CA TYR A 8 4.11 -2.63 -17.99
C TYR A 8 4.95 -3.90 -17.94
N LEU A 9 4.30 -5.02 -17.66
CA LEU A 9 4.81 -6.37 -17.91
C LEU A 9 3.84 -7.04 -18.88
N GLY A 10 4.25 -7.18 -20.14
CA GLY A 10 3.31 -7.46 -21.23
C GLY A 10 2.27 -6.35 -21.33
N ASP A 11 0.99 -6.71 -21.35
CA ASP A 11 -0.12 -5.75 -21.42
C ASP A 11 -0.61 -5.27 -20.04
N ILE A 12 -0.01 -5.78 -18.96
CA ILE A 12 -0.43 -5.48 -17.59
C ILE A 12 0.40 -4.34 -17.02
N MET A 13 -0.24 -3.21 -16.74
CA MET A 13 0.40 -2.11 -16.01
C MET A 13 0.71 -2.58 -14.58
N ILE A 14 1.96 -2.47 -14.16
CA ILE A 14 2.40 -2.88 -12.80
C ILE A 14 2.69 -1.69 -11.90
N ALA A 15 3.15 -0.56 -12.44
CA ALA A 15 3.43 0.65 -11.68
C ALA A 15 3.37 1.90 -12.55
N ASN A 16 3.25 3.06 -11.92
CA ASN A 16 3.42 4.36 -12.56
C ASN A 16 4.56 5.12 -11.91
N PHE A 17 5.46 5.66 -12.71
CA PHE A 17 6.50 6.59 -12.26
C PHE A 17 5.90 7.97 -12.06
N ARG A 18 6.08 8.51 -10.85
CA ARG A 18 5.64 9.86 -10.50
C ARG A 18 6.81 10.82 -10.63
N ALA A 19 6.75 11.67 -11.65
CA ALA A 19 7.84 12.59 -11.96
C ALA A 19 8.08 13.68 -10.90
N THR A 20 7.11 13.94 -10.01
CA THR A 20 7.23 14.98 -8.98
C THR A 20 8.19 14.61 -7.86
N ASP A 21 8.33 13.32 -7.56
CA ASP A 21 9.16 12.83 -6.45
C ASP A 21 9.98 11.57 -6.77
N ALA A 22 10.01 11.18 -8.04
CA ALA A 22 10.74 10.01 -8.55
C ALA A 22 10.36 8.68 -7.88
N LEU A 23 9.16 8.60 -7.30
CA LEU A 23 8.63 7.38 -6.69
C LEU A 23 7.70 6.63 -7.66
N PHE A 24 7.47 5.35 -7.34
CA PHE A 24 6.48 4.54 -8.03
C PHE A 24 5.17 4.49 -7.24
N THR A 25 4.06 4.58 -7.96
CA THR A 25 2.76 4.19 -7.44
C THR A 25 2.40 2.83 -8.02
N LEU A 26 2.04 1.88 -7.17
CA LEU A 26 1.80 0.50 -7.60
C LEU A 26 0.36 0.32 -8.10
N THR A 27 0.18 -0.61 -9.03
CA THR A 27 -1.13 -1.21 -9.33
C THR A 27 -1.34 -2.44 -8.43
N ILE A 28 -2.56 -2.96 -8.34
CA ILE A 28 -2.81 -4.20 -7.59
C ILE A 28 -2.03 -5.37 -8.20
N ALA A 29 -1.90 -5.42 -9.53
CA ALA A 29 -1.12 -6.45 -10.21
C ALA A 29 0.38 -6.35 -9.90
N GLY A 30 0.93 -5.15 -9.81
CA GLY A 30 2.32 -4.93 -9.39
C GLY A 30 2.54 -5.25 -7.91
N ALA A 31 1.60 -4.84 -7.06
CA ALA A 31 1.64 -5.14 -5.63
C ALA A 31 1.58 -6.63 -5.34
N LYS A 32 0.71 -7.40 -6.01
CA LYS A 32 0.66 -8.86 -5.86
C LYS A 32 2.00 -9.53 -6.17
N ARG A 33 2.73 -9.04 -7.18
CA ARG A 33 4.08 -9.54 -7.51
C ARG A 33 5.07 -9.21 -6.41
N LEU A 34 5.10 -7.95 -5.95
CA LEU A 34 6.00 -7.52 -4.89
C LEU A 34 5.71 -8.24 -3.57
N ASN A 35 4.43 -8.53 -3.29
CA ASN A 35 3.96 -9.22 -2.10
C ASN A 35 4.52 -10.65 -1.96
N ASN A 36 4.87 -11.29 -3.08
CA ASN A 36 5.40 -12.64 -3.13
C ASN A 36 6.93 -12.68 -3.01
N LEU A 37 7.61 -11.52 -2.94
CA LEU A 37 9.06 -11.48 -2.74
C LEU A 37 9.40 -11.71 -1.26
N GLU A 38 10.40 -12.54 -1.02
CA GLU A 38 10.99 -12.71 0.30
C GLU A 38 11.62 -11.40 0.79
N GLY A 39 11.47 -11.10 2.08
CA GLY A 39 12.07 -9.92 2.70
C GLY A 39 11.33 -8.60 2.43
N LEU A 40 10.12 -8.62 1.84
CA LEU A 40 9.34 -7.38 1.69
C LEU A 40 9.00 -6.78 3.06
N THR A 41 9.41 -5.54 3.30
CA THR A 41 9.12 -4.80 4.55
C THR A 41 8.11 -3.67 4.38
N GLY A 42 7.84 -3.22 3.14
CA GLY A 42 6.91 -2.14 2.82
C GLY A 42 5.42 -2.55 2.85
N TYR A 43 4.97 -3.16 3.95
CA TYR A 43 3.59 -3.62 4.10
C TYR A 43 2.95 -3.24 5.43
N VAL A 44 1.62 -3.18 5.44
CA VAL A 44 0.78 -2.96 6.63
C VAL A 44 -0.34 -3.99 6.61
N VAL A 45 -0.62 -4.65 7.72
CA VAL A 45 -1.75 -5.59 7.87
C VAL A 45 -2.89 -4.86 8.55
N VAL A 46 -4.08 -4.91 7.94
CA VAL A 46 -5.31 -4.36 8.51
C VAL A 46 -6.11 -5.45 9.21
N ILE A 47 -6.83 -5.08 10.29
CA ILE A 47 -7.81 -5.96 10.92
C ILE A 47 -9.02 -6.22 9.99
N ASP A 48 -9.65 -7.38 10.13
CA ASP A 48 -10.73 -7.81 9.22
C ASP A 48 -11.98 -6.92 9.31
N ASP A 49 -12.29 -6.36 10.50
CA ASP A 49 -13.47 -5.53 10.77
C ASP A 49 -13.63 -4.32 9.83
N VAL A 50 -12.53 -3.83 9.26
CA VAL A 50 -12.55 -2.67 8.36
C VAL A 50 -12.04 -2.99 6.96
N LEU A 51 -11.77 -4.27 6.68
CA LEU A 51 -11.13 -4.70 5.44
C LEU A 51 -11.93 -4.24 4.20
N GLU A 52 -13.24 -4.39 4.22
CA GLU A 52 -14.11 -3.98 3.10
C GLU A 52 -13.94 -2.49 2.72
N PHE A 53 -13.86 -1.60 3.71
CA PHE A 53 -13.64 -0.18 3.46
C PHE A 53 -12.28 0.10 2.82
N ILE A 54 -11.25 -0.63 3.24
CA ILE A 54 -9.90 -0.51 2.68
C ILE A 54 -9.87 -1.01 1.23
N GLU A 55 -10.54 -2.12 0.94
CA GLU A 55 -10.67 -2.64 -0.41
C GLU A 55 -11.43 -1.71 -1.37
N ASP A 56 -12.35 -0.91 -0.81
CA ASP A 56 -13.04 0.17 -1.51
C ASP A 56 -12.20 1.46 -1.61
N GLY A 57 -10.97 1.46 -1.10
CA GLY A 57 -10.04 2.57 -1.21
C GLY A 57 -10.20 3.66 -0.13
N LYS A 58 -10.85 3.36 0.99
CA LYS A 58 -10.87 4.26 2.16
C LYS A 58 -9.52 4.25 2.88
N ASN A 59 -9.20 5.36 3.54
CA ASN A 59 -7.95 5.52 4.27
C ASN A 59 -7.85 4.58 5.49
N LEU A 60 -6.64 4.10 5.76
CA LEU A 60 -6.36 3.25 6.92
C LEU A 60 -5.97 4.10 8.12
N PHE A 61 -6.65 3.91 9.25
CA PHE A 61 -6.33 4.57 10.52
C PHE A 61 -5.45 3.68 11.41
N ALA A 62 -4.59 4.29 12.24
CA ALA A 62 -3.63 3.57 13.08
C ALA A 62 -4.28 2.55 14.02
N LYS A 63 -5.45 2.86 14.58
CA LYS A 63 -6.22 1.93 15.42
C LYS A 63 -6.67 0.65 14.72
N HIS A 64 -6.57 0.57 13.40
CA HIS A 64 -7.00 -0.59 12.59
C HIS A 64 -5.81 -1.35 12.01
N VAL A 65 -4.58 -0.93 12.33
CA VAL A 65 -3.36 -1.63 11.95
C VAL A 65 -3.13 -2.78 12.92
N ALA A 66 -3.13 -4.02 12.40
CA ALA A 66 -2.75 -5.21 13.16
C ALA A 66 -1.22 -5.35 13.22
N GLU A 67 -0.54 -5.11 12.09
CA GLU A 67 0.90 -5.23 11.95
C GLU A 67 1.44 -4.24 10.90
N ALA A 68 2.71 -3.87 11.03
CA ALA A 68 3.43 -3.12 10.02
C ALA A 68 4.84 -3.71 9.85
N GLY A 69 5.29 -3.85 8.60
CA GLY A 69 6.64 -4.25 8.28
C GLY A 69 7.66 -3.21 8.76
N THR A 70 8.94 -3.58 8.81
CA THR A 70 9.99 -2.77 9.42
C THR A 70 10.49 -1.65 8.49
N GLY A 71 10.87 -0.51 9.07
CA GLY A 71 11.54 0.56 8.34
C GLY A 71 10.67 1.45 7.45
N ILE A 72 9.34 1.32 7.51
CA ILE A 72 8.40 2.20 6.81
C ILE A 72 8.56 3.62 7.35
N ARG A 73 8.66 4.58 6.44
CA ARG A 73 8.73 6.02 6.70
C ARG A 73 7.51 6.73 6.11
N PRO A 74 7.09 7.86 6.70
CA PRO A 74 6.09 8.72 6.07
C PRO A 74 6.51 9.10 4.64
N GLY A 75 5.59 8.94 3.69
CA GLY A 75 5.85 9.14 2.27
C GLY A 75 6.06 7.87 1.46
N ASP A 76 6.45 6.76 2.10
CA ASP A 76 6.70 5.49 1.43
C ASP A 76 5.41 4.92 0.80
N GLU A 77 5.57 4.27 -0.35
CA GLU A 77 4.51 3.46 -0.93
C GLU A 77 4.43 2.12 -0.18
N VAL A 78 3.25 1.78 0.33
CA VAL A 78 3.03 0.57 1.12
C VAL A 78 1.91 -0.29 0.58
N ILE A 79 2.07 -1.60 0.74
CA ILE A 79 1.05 -2.62 0.46
C ILE A 79 0.22 -2.84 1.71
N ILE A 80 -1.10 -2.68 1.60
CA ILE A 80 -2.02 -3.07 2.67
C ILE A 80 -2.47 -4.51 2.43
N ARG A 81 -2.23 -5.37 3.41
CA ARG A 81 -2.59 -6.78 3.42
C ARG A 81 -3.80 -7.01 4.33
N ASP A 82 -4.64 -7.97 3.97
CA ASP A 82 -5.55 -8.60 4.92
C ASP A 82 -4.78 -9.58 5.84
N THR A 83 -5.47 -10.15 6.83
CA THR A 83 -4.90 -11.10 7.79
C THR A 83 -4.42 -12.41 7.14
N SER A 84 -4.90 -12.74 5.93
CA SER A 84 -4.42 -13.88 5.14
C SER A 84 -3.10 -13.60 4.38
N GLY A 85 -2.61 -12.35 4.43
CA GLY A 85 -1.43 -11.90 3.69
C GLY A 85 -1.71 -11.50 2.24
N SER A 86 -2.98 -11.47 1.83
CA SER A 86 -3.38 -11.08 0.48
C SER A 86 -3.46 -9.56 0.34
N VAL A 87 -3.13 -9.04 -0.84
CA VAL A 87 -3.19 -7.59 -1.12
C VAL A 87 -4.63 -7.10 -1.08
N ALA A 88 -4.93 -6.20 -0.16
CA ALA A 88 -6.22 -5.52 -0.01
C ALA A 88 -6.22 -4.15 -0.71
N ALA A 89 -5.17 -3.36 -0.52
CA ALA A 89 -5.06 -2.00 -1.05
C ALA A 89 -3.60 -1.50 -1.11
N LEU A 90 -3.43 -0.29 -1.61
CA LEU A 90 -2.15 0.40 -1.79
C LEU A 90 -2.27 1.86 -1.40
N GLY A 91 -1.21 2.41 -0.81
CA GLY A 91 -1.23 3.80 -0.40
C GLY A 91 0.10 4.35 0.08
N LYS A 92 0.06 5.62 0.50
CA LYS A 92 1.18 6.36 1.06
C LYS A 92 1.18 6.24 2.57
N ALA A 93 2.25 5.75 3.16
CA ALA A 93 2.42 5.77 4.61
C ALA A 93 2.38 7.22 5.12
N GLN A 94 1.59 7.46 6.17
CA GLN A 94 1.54 8.73 6.90
C GLN A 94 2.30 8.66 8.23
N LEU A 95 2.57 7.44 8.69
CA LEU A 95 3.26 7.14 9.94
C LEU A 95 4.44 6.20 9.69
N THR A 96 5.38 6.17 10.61
CA THR A 96 6.43 5.14 10.65
C THR A 96 5.87 3.79 11.09
N SER A 97 6.59 2.69 10.83
CA SER A 97 6.24 1.36 11.35
C SER A 97 5.97 1.33 12.86
N LYS A 98 6.75 2.10 13.63
CA LYS A 98 6.64 2.14 15.10
C LYS A 98 5.38 2.88 15.55
N GLU A 99 5.07 3.99 14.89
CA GLU A 99 3.87 4.79 15.17
C GLU A 99 2.61 4.02 14.78
N MET A 100 2.58 3.37 13.62
CA MET A 100 1.44 2.55 13.19
C MET A 100 1.07 1.46 14.21
N LYS A 101 2.07 0.85 14.88
CA LYS A 101 1.85 -0.17 15.91
C LYS A 101 1.40 0.41 17.27
N ARG A 102 1.72 1.67 17.56
CA ARG A 102 1.52 2.28 18.90
C ARG A 102 0.32 3.20 18.96
N PHE A 103 0.03 3.93 17.89
CA PHE A 103 -0.99 4.97 17.89
C PHE A 103 -2.40 4.35 17.87
N LYS A 104 -3.32 5.00 18.57
CA LYS A 104 -4.75 4.64 18.61
C LYS A 104 -5.63 5.64 17.85
N ASN A 105 -5.01 6.64 17.23
CA ASN A 105 -5.63 7.70 16.48
C ASN A 105 -4.70 8.15 15.34
N GLY A 106 -5.26 8.90 14.40
CA GLY A 106 -4.54 9.36 13.21
C GLY A 106 -4.59 8.37 12.03
N GLN A 107 -4.40 8.92 10.84
CA GLN A 107 -4.33 8.18 9.60
C GLN A 107 -2.96 7.50 9.49
N ALA A 108 -2.92 6.19 9.27
CA ALA A 108 -1.71 5.41 9.06
C ALA A 108 -1.31 5.36 7.59
N VAL A 109 -2.29 5.17 6.69
CA VAL A 109 -2.05 5.10 5.24
C VAL A 109 -3.10 5.92 4.49
N ASP A 110 -2.62 6.79 3.61
CA ASP A 110 -3.41 7.46 2.59
C ASP A 110 -3.62 6.53 1.41
N VAL A 111 -4.80 5.90 1.35
CA VAL A 111 -5.10 4.83 0.41
C VAL A 111 -5.42 5.45 -0.94
N ARG A 112 -4.68 5.01 -1.95
CA ARG A 112 -4.84 5.49 -3.32
C ARG A 112 -5.65 4.53 -4.17
N ARG A 113 -5.63 3.24 -3.82
CA ARG A 113 -6.18 2.17 -4.66
C ARG A 113 -6.52 0.95 -3.80
N GLY A 114 -7.79 0.61 -3.73
CA GLY A 114 -8.26 -0.65 -3.14
C GLY A 114 -8.54 -1.72 -4.21
N ARG A 115 -8.49 -3.00 -3.84
CA ARG A 115 -8.62 -4.13 -4.79
C ARG A 115 -9.98 -4.18 -5.50
N LYS A 116 -11.07 -3.73 -4.86
CA LYS A 116 -12.42 -3.72 -5.45
C LYS A 116 -12.60 -2.62 -6.50
N ARG A 117 -11.83 -1.52 -6.40
CA ARG A 117 -11.88 -0.39 -7.33
C ARG A 117 -10.81 -0.45 -8.41
N HIS A 118 -10.07 -1.54 -8.49
CA HIS A 118 -9.05 -1.73 -9.50
C HIS A 118 -9.68 -2.25 -10.79
N ARG A 119 -9.81 -1.36 -11.78
CA ARG A 119 -9.87 -1.77 -13.19
C ARG A 119 -8.45 -2.11 -13.65
#